data_AF-A0A355DJ10-F1
#
_entry.id   AF-A0A355DJ10-F1
#
_cell.length_a   1.000
_cell.length_b   1.000
_cell.length_c   1.000
_cell.angle_alpha   90.00
_cell.angle_beta   90.00
_cell.angle_gamma   90.00
#
_symmetry.space_group_name_H-M   'P 1'
#
loop_
_entity.id
_entity.type
_entity.pdbx_description
1 polymer ?
#
loop_
_entity_poly.entity_id
_entity_poly.type
_entity_poly.pdbx_seq_one_letter_code
_entity_poly.pdbx_strand_id
1 'polypeptide(L)'
;AGINSLEGIGVSEAPRGTLFHHYQVDENGLIKKVNLIIATGQNNLAMNQTVTQIAKHYIHGNEIPEGMLNRVEAGIRAFDPCLSCS
;
A
#
# COMPACT_ATOMS: atom_id res chain seq x y z
N ALA A 1 10.00 -21.11 31.48
CA ALA A 1 8.82 -20.97 30.60
C ALA A 1 9.19 -21.55 29.24
N GLY A 2 8.35 -22.40 28.64
CA GLY A 2 8.59 -22.98 27.32
C GLY A 2 8.12 -22.06 26.18
N ILE A 3 8.20 -22.55 24.94
CA ILE A 3 7.67 -21.85 23.76
C ILE A 3 6.14 -21.85 23.82
N ASN A 4 5.51 -20.67 23.73
CA ASN A 4 4.05 -20.54 23.79
C ASN A 4 3.38 -20.63 22.40
N SER A 5 4.03 -20.11 21.36
CA SER A 5 3.54 -20.14 19.97
C SER A 5 4.71 -19.97 19.00
N LEU A 6 4.63 -20.59 17.82
CA LEU A 6 5.58 -20.43 16.71
C LEU A 6 5.09 -19.44 15.64
N GLU A 7 3.91 -18.86 15.84
CA GLU A 7 3.27 -17.92 14.93
C GLU A 7 2.85 -16.66 15.69
N GLY A 8 3.08 -15.50 15.07
CA GLY A 8 2.75 -14.20 15.63
C GLY A 8 2.24 -13.24 14.56
N ILE A 9 1.15 -12.54 14.86
CA ILE A 9 0.57 -11.50 14.02
C ILE A 9 0.53 -10.21 14.82
N GLY A 10 1.26 -9.20 14.34
CA GLY A 10 1.22 -7.84 14.85
C GLY A 10 0.41 -6.97 13.90
N VAL A 11 -0.49 -6.16 14.45
CA VAL A 11 -1.28 -5.20 13.69
C VAL A 11 -1.13 -3.84 14.35
N SER A 12 -0.89 -2.81 13.53
CA SER A 12 -0.81 -1.43 13.99
C SER A 12 -1.36 -0.49 12.92
N GLU A 13 -1.92 0.64 13.32
CA GLU A 13 -2.28 1.71 12.41
C GLU A 13 -1.04 2.55 12.08
N ALA A 14 -0.53 2.39 10.86
CA ALA A 14 0.49 3.27 10.34
C ALA A 14 -0.16 4.58 9.84
N PRO A 15 0.61 5.67 9.64
CA PRO A 15 0.05 6.95 9.18
C PRO A 15 -0.73 6.89 7.85
N ARG A 16 -0.57 5.80 7.08
CA ARG A 16 -1.11 5.62 5.72
C ARG A 16 -2.13 4.48 5.64
N GLY A 17 -2.55 3.92 6.77
CA GLY A 17 -3.48 2.78 6.89
C GLY A 17 -2.95 1.63 7.73
N THR A 18 -3.72 0.56 7.81
CA THR A 18 -3.42 -0.61 8.67
C THR A 18 -2.20 -1.38 8.17
N LEU A 19 -1.29 -1.70 9.08
CA LEU A 19 -0.06 -2.45 8.82
C LEU A 19 -0.14 -3.83 9.49
N PHE A 20 0.05 -4.90 8.71
CA PHE A 20 0.09 -6.26 9.22
C PHE A 20 1.49 -6.85 9.08
N HIS A 21 2.00 -7.35 10.19
CA HIS A 21 3.24 -8.10 10.27
C HIS A 21 2.93 -9.51 10.75
N HIS A 22 3.08 -10.51 9.86
CA HIS A 22 2.85 -11.91 10.18
C HIS A 22 4.14 -12.70 10.06
N TYR A 23 4.56 -13.33 11.15
CA TYR A 23 5.79 -14.10 11.24
C TYR A 23 5.50 -15.53 11.67
N GLN A 24 6.23 -16.48 11.08
CA GLN A 24 6.31 -17.86 11.53
C GLN A 24 7.78 -18.22 11.75
N VAL A 25 8.08 -18.84 12.89
CA VAL A 25 9.45 -19.19 13.32
C VAL A 25 9.56 -20.69 13.63
N ASP A 26 10.77 -21.23 13.70
CA ASP A 26 11.02 -22.55 14.29
C ASP A 26 11.26 -22.49 15.81
N GLU A 27 11.51 -23.65 16.42
CA GLU A 27 11.76 -23.80 17.86
C GLU A 27 12.97 -23.02 18.36
N ASN A 28 13.90 -22.65 17.47
CA ASN A 28 15.07 -21.83 17.78
C ASN A 28 14.81 -20.33 17.53
N GLY A 29 13.59 -19.96 17.14
CA GLY A 29 13.20 -18.59 16.82
C GLY A 29 13.63 -18.11 15.43
N LEU A 30 14.13 -19.00 14.56
CA LEU A 30 14.51 -18.61 13.20
C LEU A 30 13.27 -18.47 12.32
N ILE A 31 13.16 -17.34 11.63
CA ILE A 31 12.06 -17.03 10.73
C ILE A 31 12.02 -18.04 9.57
N LYS A 32 10.87 -18.71 9.40
CA LYS A 32 10.58 -19.60 8.27
C LYS A 32 9.72 -18.91 7.21
N LYS A 33 8.81 -18.05 7.64
CA LYS A 33 7.88 -17.34 6.75
C LYS A 33 7.58 -15.96 7.29
N VAL A 34 7.44 -15.02 6.37
CA VAL A 34 6.97 -13.67 6.64
C VAL A 34 5.89 -13.33 5.63
N ASN A 35 4.81 -12.72 6.10
CA ASN A 35 3.82 -12.06 5.26
C ASN A 35 3.63 -10.63 5.78
N LEU A 36 3.78 -9.65 4.88
CA LEU A 36 3.63 -8.23 5.19
C LEU A 36 2.51 -7.67 4.33
N ILE A 37 1.44 -7.18 4.97
CA ILE A 37 0.38 -6.44 4.28
C ILE A 37 0.56 -4.98 4.68
N ILE A 38 1.11 -4.21 3.75
CA ILE A 38 1.50 -2.83 4.00
C ILE A 38 0.32 -1.89 3.69
N ALA A 39 0.23 -0.83 4.47
CA ALA A 39 -0.84 0.17 4.42
C ALA A 39 -1.12 0.70 2.99
N THR A 40 -0.10 1.23 2.31
CA THR A 40 -0.25 1.81 0.96
C THR A 40 -0.78 0.79 -0.06
N GLY A 41 -0.38 -0.48 0.04
CA GLY A 41 -0.79 -1.53 -0.89
C GLY A 41 -2.31 -1.75 -0.92
N GLN A 42 -2.98 -1.53 0.22
CA GLN A 42 -4.44 -1.61 0.34
C GLN A 42 -5.14 -0.49 -0.44
N ASN A 43 -4.48 0.65 -0.64
CA ASN A 43 -5.01 1.80 -1.39
C ASN A 43 -4.73 1.74 -2.90
N ASN A 44 -4.02 0.71 -3.40
CA ASN A 44 -3.61 0.65 -4.80
C ASN A 44 -4.81 0.63 -5.77
N LEU A 45 -5.90 -0.06 -5.40
CA LEU A 45 -7.13 -0.04 -6.20
C LEU A 45 -7.74 1.36 -6.29
N ALA A 46 -7.84 2.05 -5.16
CA ALA A 46 -8.38 3.41 -5.09
C ALA A 46 -7.50 4.41 -5.85
N MET A 47 -6.18 4.28 -5.79
CA MET A 47 -5.24 5.08 -6.57
C MET A 47 -5.44 4.89 -8.08
N ASN A 48 -5.50 3.63 -8.56
CA ASN A 48 -5.74 3.35 -9.99
C ASN A 48 -7.09 3.88 -10.48
N GLN A 49 -8.13 3.77 -9.64
CA GLN A 49 -9.44 4.35 -9.94
C GLN A 49 -9.38 5.87 -10.02
N THR A 50 -8.63 6.52 -9.11
CA THR A 50 -8.44 7.97 -9.12
C THR A 50 -7.77 8.45 -10.41
N VAL A 51 -6.70 7.79 -10.84
CA VAL A 51 -6.04 8.07 -12.14
C VAL A 51 -7.05 7.94 -13.28
N THR A 52 -7.82 6.85 -13.31
CA THR A 52 -8.82 6.59 -14.34
C THR A 52 -9.90 7.67 -14.38
N GLN A 53 -10.39 8.11 -13.21
CA GLN A 53 -11.42 9.13 -13.11
C GLN A 53 -10.92 10.50 -13.57
N ILE A 54 -9.69 10.88 -13.18
CA ILE A 54 -9.07 12.13 -13.64
C ILE A 54 -8.86 12.09 -15.15
N ALA A 55 -8.29 11.00 -15.68
CA ALA A 55 -8.08 10.85 -17.11
C ALA A 55 -9.38 10.98 -17.91
N LYS A 56 -10.46 10.31 -17.49
CA LYS A 56 -11.78 10.41 -18.13
C LYS A 56 -12.38 11.81 -18.09
N HIS A 57 -12.09 12.59 -17.05
CA HIS A 57 -12.64 13.94 -16.91
C HIS A 57 -11.92 14.98 -17.78
N TYR A 58 -10.62 14.81 -18.02
CA TYR A 58 -9.80 15.83 -18.69
C TYR A 58 -9.37 15.46 -20.11
N ILE A 59 -9.41 14.17 -20.51
CA ILE A 59 -9.03 13.72 -21.85
C ILE A 59 -10.29 13.59 -22.71
N HIS A 60 -10.44 14.48 -23.68
CA HIS A 60 -11.56 14.49 -24.64
C HIS A 60 -11.11 14.35 -26.11
N GLY A 61 -9.82 14.08 -26.33
CA GLY A 61 -9.21 13.92 -27.65
C GLY A 61 -7.83 13.27 -27.55
N ASN A 62 -7.00 13.45 -28.57
CA ASN A 62 -5.67 12.84 -28.63
C ASN A 62 -4.57 13.65 -27.92
N GLU A 63 -4.90 14.86 -27.46
CA GLU A 63 -3.96 15.71 -26.75
C GLU A 63 -4.03 15.46 -25.24
N ILE A 64 -2.85 15.37 -24.62
CA ILE A 64 -2.68 15.18 -23.18
C ILE A 64 -2.04 16.46 -22.62
N PRO A 65 -2.82 17.37 -22.00
CA PRO A 65 -2.27 18.60 -21.45
C PRO A 65 -1.35 18.32 -20.26
N GLU A 66 -0.23 19.04 -20.15
CA GLU A 66 0.71 18.91 -19.03
C GLU A 66 0.05 19.18 -17.66
N GLY A 67 -0.82 20.20 -17.58
CA GLY A 67 -1.57 20.49 -16.36
C GLY A 67 -2.50 19.34 -15.91
N MET A 68 -2.93 18.48 -16.83
CA MET A 68 -3.69 17.28 -16.49
C MET A 68 -2.78 16.21 -15.87
N LEU A 69 -1.56 16.03 -16.36
CA LEU A 69 -0.57 15.10 -15.78
C LEU A 69 -0.25 15.46 -14.33
N ASN A 70 0.02 16.73 -14.04
CA ASN A 70 0.22 17.19 -12.66
C ASN A 70 -1.02 16.95 -11.79
N ARG A 71 -2.24 16.98 -12.37
CA ARG A 71 -3.46 16.67 -11.64
C ARG A 71 -3.60 15.18 -11.33
N VAL A 72 -3.17 14.30 -12.22
CA VAL A 72 -3.05 12.86 -11.96
C VAL A 72 -2.08 12.63 -10.80
N GLU A 73 -0.91 13.26 -10.82
CA GLU A 73 0.06 13.18 -9.73
C GLU A 73 -0.49 13.74 -8.41
N ALA A 74 -1.26 14.83 -8.45
CA ALA A 74 -1.93 15.38 -7.28
C ALA A 74 -2.96 14.39 -6.71
N GLY A 75 -3.69 13.68 -7.58
CA GLY A 75 -4.61 12.61 -7.19
C GLY A 75 -3.90 11.46 -6.47
N ILE A 76 -2.72 11.06 -6.94
CA ILE A 76 -1.89 10.05 -6.28
C ILE A 76 -1.34 10.57 -4.94
N ARG A 77 -0.82 11.82 -4.91
CA ARG A 77 -0.28 12.44 -3.68
C ARG A 77 -1.32 12.58 -2.57
N ALA A 78 -2.62 12.66 -2.88
CA ALA A 78 -3.69 12.70 -1.89
C ALA A 78 -3.74 11.45 -0.99
N PHE A 79 -3.18 10.33 -1.44
CA PHE A 79 -3.10 9.10 -0.64
C PHE A 79 -1.81 8.99 0.20
N ASP A 80 -0.90 9.98 0.12
CA ASP A 80 0.44 9.93 0.72
C ASP A 80 1.12 8.55 0.54
N PRO A 81 1.26 8.06 -0.71
CA PRO A 81 1.69 6.69 -0.92
C PRO A 81 3.17 6.52 -0.54
N CYS A 82 3.46 5.69 0.45
CA CYS A 82 4.82 5.21 0.67
C CYS A 82 5.10 4.04 -0.28
N LEU A 83 5.62 4.32 -1.48
CA LEU A 83 5.97 3.31 -2.48
C LEU A 83 7.17 2.45 -2.07
N SER A 84 8.08 2.99 -1.26
CA SER A 84 9.22 2.23 -0.73
C SER A 84 8.80 1.22 0.36
N CYS A 85 7.69 1.51 1.05
CA CYS A 85 7.14 0.62 2.06
C CYS A 85 6.30 -0.49 1.42
N SER A 86 5.65 -0.19 0.29
CA SER A 86 4.61 -1.00 -0.34
C SER A 86 5.15 -2.09 -1.26
#